data_AF-A0A942L8F4-F1
#
_entry.id   AF-A0A942L8F4-F1
#
_cell.length_a   1.000
_cell.length_b   1.000
_cell.length_c   1.000
_cell.angle_alpha   90.00
_cell.angle_beta   90.00
_cell.angle_gamma   90.00
#
_symmetry.space_group_name_H-M   'P 1'
#
loop_
_entity.id
_entity.type
_entity.pdbx_description
1 polymer ?
#
loop_
_entity_poly.entity_id
_entity_poly.type
_entity_poly.pdbx_seq_one_letter_code
_entity_poly.pdbx_strand_id
1 'polypeptide(L)'
;MTKKFYIFLLFLAIVTVSTFSGRELSRINNLKLEPLVEVITLNFVPNETEISQHQSKLMVGKSYIDFGNALGLKESKNNYSAVSKYGYLGKYQFSKFTIKLLGVDDPKSFLESPELQEKVFNAYVAANKYVLRKEIDKYVGKTMNGTKITESGILAAAHLAGPSNVKTYLTNNGNIRFQDKFGSSIRHFMKQFGGYDTTIIEAKKNPKVEIQLTEINLAE
;
A
#
# COMPACT_ATOMS: atom_id res chain seq x y z
N MET A 1 22.86 -16.45 -25.55
CA MET A 1 21.44 -16.24 -25.86
C MET A 1 20.65 -16.06 -24.56
N THR A 2 20.62 -14.84 -24.01
CA THR A 2 20.03 -14.57 -22.68
C THR A 2 18.56 -14.22 -22.81
N LYS A 3 17.66 -15.13 -22.39
CA LYS A 3 16.22 -14.88 -22.34
C LYS A 3 15.94 -13.80 -21.27
N LYS A 4 15.68 -12.56 -21.70
CA LYS A 4 15.22 -11.48 -20.83
C LYS A 4 13.73 -11.71 -20.54
N PHE A 5 13.41 -12.17 -19.33
CA PHE A 5 12.03 -12.29 -18.85
C PHE A 5 11.46 -10.90 -18.57
N TYR A 6 10.79 -10.32 -19.57
CA TYR A 6 9.90 -9.17 -19.40
C TYR A 6 8.48 -9.70 -19.21
N ILE A 7 8.12 -10.11 -17.98
CA ILE A 7 6.72 -10.30 -17.62
C ILE A 7 6.17 -8.93 -17.24
N PHE A 8 5.68 -8.22 -18.25
CA PHE A 8 4.97 -6.96 -18.10
C PHE A 8 3.57 -7.29 -17.54
N LEU A 9 3.25 -6.73 -16.37
CA LEU A 9 1.93 -6.83 -15.74
C LEU A 9 0.87 -6.17 -16.63
N LEU A 10 0.17 -7.00 -17.39
CA LEU A 10 -1.00 -6.61 -18.17
C LEU A 10 -2.13 -7.59 -17.82
N PHE A 11 -3.07 -7.20 -16.96
CA PHE A 11 -4.45 -7.69 -17.06
C PHE A 11 -5.41 -6.63 -16.49
N LEU A 12 -5.88 -5.77 -17.39
CA LEU A 12 -7.09 -4.99 -17.25
C LEU A 12 -8.19 -5.63 -18.12
N ALA A 13 -9.45 -5.42 -17.73
CA ALA A 13 -10.71 -5.75 -18.42
C ALA A 13 -11.26 -7.18 -18.14
N ILE A 14 -12.56 -7.48 -18.05
CA ILE A 14 -13.80 -6.89 -18.59
C ILE A 14 -15.00 -7.24 -17.65
N VAL A 15 -16.11 -6.52 -17.84
CA VAL A 15 -17.55 -6.89 -17.70
C VAL A 15 -18.35 -6.07 -16.68
N THR A 16 -19.52 -5.68 -17.18
CA THR A 16 -20.39 -4.52 -17.02
C THR A 16 -21.20 -4.46 -15.72
N VAL A 17 -21.65 -3.24 -15.39
CA VAL A 17 -22.57 -2.92 -14.28
C VAL A 17 -24.01 -2.92 -14.80
N SER A 18 -24.87 -3.68 -14.13
CA SER A 18 -26.30 -3.43 -14.07
C SER A 18 -26.80 -3.61 -12.63
N THR A 19 -27.31 -2.51 -12.08
CA THR A 19 -28.38 -2.37 -11.07
C THR A 19 -28.20 -2.87 -9.64
N PHE A 20 -27.76 -1.95 -8.78
CA PHE A 20 -28.50 -1.44 -7.60
C PHE A 20 -29.71 -2.24 -7.09
N SER A 21 -29.63 -2.75 -5.86
CA SER A 21 -30.71 -2.70 -4.86
C SER A 21 -30.12 -2.94 -3.46
N GLY A 22 -30.47 -2.08 -2.50
CA GLY A 22 -29.92 -2.08 -1.15
C GLY A 22 -30.73 -2.91 -0.15
N ARG A 23 -30.18 -2.98 1.07
CA ARG A 23 -30.83 -3.07 2.41
C ARG A 23 -29.71 -3.35 3.43
N GLU A 24 -29.35 -2.39 4.29
CA GLU A 24 -29.98 -1.97 5.56
C GLU A 24 -28.99 -2.32 6.69
N LEU A 25 -28.27 -1.28 7.15
CA LEU A 25 -27.40 -1.31 8.32
C LEU A 25 -28.27 -1.13 9.55
N SER A 26 -28.29 -2.10 10.45
CA SER A 26 -28.80 -1.90 11.81
C SER A 26 -28.00 -2.75 12.80
N ARG A 27 -27.63 -2.10 13.91
CA ARG A 27 -27.05 -2.61 15.17
C ARG A 27 -25.55 -2.48 15.36
N ILE A 28 -25.15 -1.31 15.84
CA ILE A 28 -24.17 -1.19 16.94
C ILE A 28 -24.53 0.06 17.74
N ASN A 29 -25.35 -0.12 18.78
CA ASN A 29 -25.35 0.78 19.91
C ASN A 29 -24.89 -0.03 21.13
N ASN A 30 -23.94 0.55 21.85
CA ASN A 30 -23.44 0.19 23.18
C ASN A 30 -22.21 -0.72 23.24
N LEU A 31 -21.04 -0.15 22.97
CA LEU A 31 -19.78 -0.52 23.62
C LEU A 31 -19.08 0.77 24.05
N LYS A 32 -19.15 1.10 25.34
CA LYS A 32 -18.23 2.05 25.97
C LYS A 32 -16.86 1.38 26.04
N LEU A 33 -15.88 1.97 25.37
CA LEU A 33 -14.47 1.56 25.48
C LEU A 33 -13.79 2.53 26.46
N GLU A 34 -13.36 2.00 27.61
CA GLU A 34 -12.45 2.68 28.53
C GLU A 34 -11.03 2.70 27.92
N PRO A 35 -10.28 3.81 27.98
CA PRO A 35 -8.94 3.87 27.41
C PRO A 35 -7.93 3.17 28.33
N LEU A 36 -7.40 2.03 27.88
CA LEU A 36 -6.20 1.41 28.45
C LEU A 36 -4.96 2.23 28.03
N VAL A 37 -4.56 3.19 28.86
CA VAL A 37 -3.22 3.80 28.81
C VAL A 37 -2.40 3.21 29.95
N GLU A 38 -1.69 2.12 29.65
CA GLU A 38 -0.68 1.59 30.56
C GLU A 38 0.65 2.33 30.28
N VAL A 39 1.07 3.08 31.29
CA VAL A 39 2.24 3.96 31.27
C VAL A 39 3.50 3.11 31.41
N ILE A 40 4.24 2.91 30.31
CA ILE A 40 5.65 2.47 30.39
C ILE A 40 6.51 3.73 30.52
N THR A 41 6.89 4.05 31.74
CA THR A 41 7.94 5.04 32.05
C THR A 41 9.31 4.41 31.80
N LEU A 42 9.92 4.71 30.65
CA LEU A 42 11.37 4.60 30.49
C LEU A 42 11.95 6.01 30.50
N ASN A 43 12.69 6.31 31.56
CA ASN A 43 13.48 7.53 31.72
C ASN A 43 14.55 7.59 30.64
N PHE A 44 14.26 8.33 29.57
CA PHE A 44 15.26 8.92 28.70
C PHE A 44 14.81 10.35 28.49
N VAL A 45 15.54 11.31 29.07
CA VAL A 45 15.32 12.75 28.80
C VAL A 45 16.34 13.12 27.73
N PRO A 46 15.97 13.18 26.44
CA PRO A 46 16.85 13.72 25.43
C PRO A 46 16.82 15.26 25.53
N ASN A 47 17.98 15.87 25.34
CA ASN A 47 18.19 17.32 25.39
C ASN A 47 17.26 18.04 24.38
N GLU A 48 16.58 19.11 24.81
CA GLU A 48 15.51 19.79 24.05
C GLU A 48 15.94 20.29 22.65
N THR A 49 17.24 20.52 22.46
CA THR A 49 17.82 20.94 21.18
C THR A 49 17.90 19.83 20.13
N GLU A 50 17.99 18.55 20.51
CA GLU A 50 17.99 17.43 19.55
C GLU A 50 16.56 17.05 19.11
N ILE A 51 15.58 17.27 19.98
CA ILE A 51 14.16 17.00 19.75
C ILE A 51 13.60 17.90 18.63
N SER A 52 13.99 19.17 18.60
CA SER A 52 13.46 20.14 17.60
C SER A 52 13.87 19.81 16.15
N GLN A 53 15.02 19.15 15.95
CA GLN A 53 15.52 18.86 14.61
C GLN A 53 14.95 17.56 14.03
N HIS A 54 14.43 16.65 14.88
CA HIS A 54 13.80 15.40 14.46
C HIS A 54 12.25 15.42 14.51
N GLN A 55 11.63 16.19 15.40
CA GLN A 55 10.17 16.32 15.44
C GLN A 55 9.58 17.19 14.33
N SER A 56 10.37 18.08 13.71
CA SER A 56 9.86 18.98 12.66
C SER A 56 9.46 18.25 11.36
N LYS A 57 9.83 16.96 11.22
CA LYS A 57 9.46 16.12 10.07
C LYS A 57 8.38 15.07 10.35
N LEU A 58 7.95 14.87 11.60
CA LEU A 58 6.77 14.06 11.87
C LEU A 58 5.52 14.96 11.83
N MET A 59 4.99 15.19 10.62
CA MET A 59 3.61 15.68 10.52
C MET A 59 2.69 14.63 11.15
N VAL A 60 2.03 14.95 12.26
CA VAL A 60 1.00 14.11 12.86
C VAL A 60 -0.01 13.71 11.77
N GLY A 61 -0.13 12.41 11.48
CA GLY A 61 -1.02 11.89 10.44
C GLY A 61 -0.41 11.68 9.03
N LYS A 62 0.92 11.77 8.88
CA LYS A 62 1.62 11.46 7.63
C LYS A 62 2.75 10.44 7.79
N SER A 63 2.65 9.55 8.76
CA SER A 63 3.59 8.44 8.91
C SER A 63 3.41 7.38 7.81
N TYR A 64 4.34 6.42 7.74
CA TYR A 64 4.20 5.25 6.86
C TYR A 64 3.00 4.37 7.24
N ILE A 65 2.71 4.26 8.54
CA ILE A 65 1.53 3.53 9.04
C ILE A 65 0.26 4.21 8.56
N ASP A 66 0.20 5.55 8.61
CA ASP A 66 -0.93 6.31 8.09
C ASP A 66 -1.11 6.14 6.57
N PHE A 67 0.00 6.01 5.82
CA PHE A 67 -0.04 5.72 4.39
C PHE A 67 -0.70 4.37 4.10
N GLY A 68 -0.29 3.32 4.81
CA GLY A 68 -0.90 1.99 4.71
C GLY A 68 -2.38 2.02 5.11
N ASN A 69 -2.71 2.66 6.23
CA ASN A 69 -4.10 2.76 6.70
C ASN A 69 -5.00 3.57 5.77
N ALA A 70 -4.49 4.63 5.15
CA ALA A 70 -5.25 5.42 4.18
C ALA A 70 -5.55 4.59 2.91
N LEU A 71 -4.58 3.82 2.43
CA LEU A 71 -4.79 2.90 1.30
C LEU A 71 -5.77 1.79 1.68
N GLY A 72 -5.55 1.11 2.80
CA GLY A 72 -6.44 0.05 3.27
C GLY A 72 -7.88 0.53 3.50
N LEU A 73 -8.07 1.76 4.00
CA LEU A 73 -9.38 2.37 4.17
C LEU A 73 -10.09 2.54 2.82
N LYS A 74 -9.35 2.99 1.80
CA LYS A 74 -9.86 3.16 0.44
C LYS A 74 -10.20 1.82 -0.23
N GLU A 75 -9.35 0.81 -0.06
CA GLU A 75 -9.47 -0.49 -0.74
C GLU A 75 -10.52 -1.41 -0.10
N SER A 76 -10.56 -1.49 1.23
CA SER A 76 -11.36 -2.51 1.95
C SER A 76 -12.01 -2.00 3.23
N LYS A 77 -11.90 -0.71 3.53
CA LYS A 77 -12.20 -0.15 4.87
C LYS A 77 -11.36 -0.78 5.98
N ASN A 78 -10.09 -1.05 5.70
CA ASN A 78 -9.13 -1.71 6.61
C ASN A 78 -9.54 -3.12 7.06
N ASN A 79 -10.31 -3.84 6.24
CA ASN A 79 -10.75 -5.19 6.56
C ASN A 79 -9.76 -6.25 6.05
N TYR A 80 -9.00 -6.86 6.96
CA TYR A 80 -8.06 -7.93 6.65
C TYR A 80 -8.71 -9.20 6.09
N SER A 81 -9.99 -9.44 6.35
CA SER A 81 -10.72 -10.59 5.84
C SER A 81 -11.50 -10.30 4.54
N ALA A 82 -11.35 -9.09 3.97
CA ALA A 82 -12.10 -8.71 2.79
C ALA A 82 -11.72 -9.57 1.57
N VAL A 83 -12.73 -10.08 0.87
CA VAL A 83 -12.56 -10.70 -0.44
C VAL A 83 -13.52 -10.05 -1.41
N SER A 84 -13.02 -9.39 -2.44
CA SER A 84 -13.91 -8.82 -3.45
C SER A 84 -14.46 -9.90 -4.38
N LYS A 85 -15.55 -9.58 -5.07
CA LYS A 85 -16.12 -10.42 -6.14
C LYS A 85 -15.14 -10.76 -7.28
N TYR A 86 -14.02 -10.03 -7.38
CA TYR A 86 -12.97 -10.25 -8.37
C TYR A 86 -11.79 -11.07 -7.83
N GLY A 87 -11.86 -11.52 -6.57
CA GLY A 87 -10.81 -12.33 -5.95
C GLY A 87 -9.62 -11.56 -5.41
N TYR A 88 -9.76 -10.25 -5.20
CA TYR A 88 -8.78 -9.44 -4.47
C TYR A 88 -8.92 -9.64 -2.96
N LEU A 89 -7.79 -9.64 -2.26
CA LEU A 89 -7.65 -10.20 -0.93
C LEU A 89 -7.20 -9.15 0.08
N GLY A 90 -7.87 -9.15 1.23
CA GLY A 90 -7.46 -8.49 2.45
C GLY A 90 -7.52 -6.98 2.42
N LYS A 91 -6.84 -6.38 3.39
CA LYS A 91 -6.85 -4.94 3.67
C LYS A 91 -6.50 -4.11 2.43
N TYR A 92 -5.54 -4.59 1.66
CA TYR A 92 -4.96 -3.91 0.50
C TYR A 92 -5.46 -4.43 -0.85
N GLN A 93 -6.48 -5.30 -0.85
CA GLN A 93 -7.07 -5.86 -2.07
C GLN A 93 -6.01 -6.40 -3.06
N PHE A 94 -5.06 -7.20 -2.58
CA PHE A 94 -4.04 -7.80 -3.43
C PHE A 94 -4.59 -8.96 -4.27
N SER A 95 -4.07 -9.14 -5.48
CA SER A 95 -4.35 -10.33 -6.28
C SER A 95 -3.58 -11.55 -5.76
N LYS A 96 -4.13 -12.76 -5.98
CA LYS A 96 -3.44 -14.04 -5.69
C LYS A 96 -2.05 -14.10 -6.32
N PHE A 97 -1.91 -13.58 -7.54
CA PHE A 97 -0.61 -13.52 -8.22
C PHE A 97 0.38 -12.60 -7.50
N THR A 98 -0.06 -11.46 -6.98
CA THR A 98 0.81 -10.50 -6.28
C THR A 98 1.35 -11.09 -4.99
N ILE A 99 0.49 -11.70 -4.16
CA ILE A 99 0.93 -12.32 -2.91
C ILE A 99 1.89 -13.49 -3.19
N LYS A 100 1.63 -14.29 -4.24
CA LYS A 100 2.51 -15.36 -4.70
C LYS A 100 3.86 -14.84 -5.20
N LEU A 101 3.85 -13.76 -5.98
CA LEU A 101 5.07 -13.10 -6.44
C LEU A 101 5.92 -12.63 -5.25
N LEU A 102 5.29 -12.27 -4.12
CA LEU A 102 5.96 -11.85 -2.89
C LEU A 102 6.25 -13.00 -1.91
N GLY A 103 6.01 -14.26 -2.30
CA GLY A 103 6.40 -15.44 -1.52
C GLY A 103 5.29 -16.05 -0.67
N VAL A 104 4.03 -15.63 -0.85
CA VAL A 104 2.88 -16.21 -0.15
C VAL A 104 2.02 -16.99 -1.14
N ASP A 105 2.12 -18.31 -1.09
CA ASP A 105 1.42 -19.19 -2.04
C ASP A 105 -0.04 -19.49 -1.66
N ASP A 106 -0.37 -19.47 -0.37
CA ASP A 106 -1.70 -19.80 0.13
C ASP A 106 -2.54 -18.54 0.47
N PRO A 107 -3.61 -18.26 -0.30
CA PRO A 107 -4.51 -17.14 -0.02
C PRO A 107 -5.25 -17.25 1.31
N LYS A 108 -5.45 -18.47 1.84
CA LYS A 108 -6.20 -18.66 3.09
C LYS A 108 -5.38 -18.18 4.28
N SER A 109 -4.16 -18.70 4.44
CA SER A 109 -3.21 -18.21 5.46
C SER A 109 -2.93 -16.71 5.34
N PHE A 110 -2.89 -16.17 4.12
CA PHE A 110 -2.82 -14.72 3.89
C PHE A 110 -4.00 -13.94 4.50
N LEU A 111 -5.23 -14.42 4.31
CA LEU A 111 -6.43 -13.77 4.86
C LEU A 111 -6.58 -13.94 6.38
N GLU A 112 -6.02 -15.01 6.94
CA GLU A 112 -6.05 -15.32 8.37
C GLU A 112 -4.97 -14.57 9.18
N SER A 113 -3.96 -14.00 8.53
CA SER A 113 -2.85 -13.31 9.20
C SER A 113 -2.74 -11.83 8.80
N PRO A 114 -3.29 -10.89 9.61
CA PRO A 114 -3.10 -9.45 9.40
C PRO A 114 -1.63 -9.05 9.29
N GLU A 115 -0.77 -9.64 10.12
CA GLU A 115 0.68 -9.42 10.10
C GLU A 115 1.29 -9.80 8.75
N LEU A 116 0.90 -10.94 8.19
CA LEU A 116 1.36 -11.37 6.86
C LEU A 116 0.94 -10.38 5.77
N GLN A 117 -0.26 -9.80 5.87
CA GLN A 117 -0.72 -8.77 4.92
C GLN A 117 0.13 -7.50 5.00
N GLU A 118 0.50 -7.07 6.21
CA GLU A 118 1.39 -5.92 6.40
C GLU A 118 2.80 -6.20 5.86
N LYS A 119 3.35 -7.42 6.09
CA LYS A 119 4.64 -7.83 5.50
C LYS A 119 4.61 -7.83 3.98
N VAL A 120 3.52 -8.36 3.38
CA VAL A 120 3.31 -8.34 1.93
C VAL A 120 3.20 -6.90 1.43
N PHE A 121 2.48 -6.02 2.13
CA PHE A 121 2.37 -4.61 1.75
C PHE A 121 3.73 -3.91 1.76
N ASN A 122 4.53 -4.10 2.80
CA ASN A 122 5.89 -3.54 2.89
C ASN A 122 6.78 -4.03 1.75
N ALA A 123 6.76 -5.34 1.47
CA ALA A 123 7.51 -5.92 0.36
C ALA A 123 7.04 -5.38 -1.00
N TYR A 124 5.73 -5.22 -1.19
CA TYR A 124 5.14 -4.63 -2.39
C TYR A 124 5.60 -3.17 -2.59
N VAL A 125 5.56 -2.35 -1.54
CA VAL A 125 6.04 -0.96 -1.58
C VAL A 125 7.54 -0.92 -1.91
N ALA A 126 8.36 -1.74 -1.25
CA ALA A 126 9.80 -1.82 -1.52
C ALA A 126 10.10 -2.19 -2.99
N ALA A 127 9.35 -3.15 -3.56
CA ALA A 127 9.47 -3.55 -4.96
C ALA A 127 9.13 -2.40 -5.91
N ASN A 128 8.01 -1.70 -5.67
CA ASN A 128 7.59 -0.58 -6.49
C ASN A 128 8.55 0.60 -6.37
N LYS A 129 9.06 0.89 -5.18
CA LYS A 129 10.10 1.91 -4.94
C LYS A 129 11.36 1.59 -5.75
N TYR A 130 11.77 0.32 -5.78
CA TYR A 130 12.88 -0.11 -6.65
C TYR A 130 12.56 0.07 -8.14
N VAL A 131 11.41 -0.37 -8.62
CA VAL A 131 11.03 -0.25 -10.04
C VAL A 131 11.00 1.21 -10.49
N LEU A 132 10.46 2.10 -9.65
CA LEU A 132 10.24 3.51 -9.94
C LEU A 132 11.34 4.45 -9.43
N ARG A 133 12.46 3.93 -8.89
CA ARG A 133 13.52 4.75 -8.27
C ARG A 133 13.97 5.93 -9.13
N LYS A 134 14.16 5.72 -10.44
CA LYS A 134 14.58 6.78 -11.37
C LYS A 134 13.51 7.85 -11.55
N GLU A 135 12.24 7.45 -11.56
CA GLU A 135 11.12 8.36 -11.65
C GLU A 135 10.90 9.10 -10.33
N ILE A 136 11.09 8.44 -9.19
CA ILE A 136 11.07 9.07 -7.87
C ILE A 136 12.14 10.18 -7.81
N ASP A 137 13.39 9.84 -8.12
CA ASP A 137 14.51 10.79 -8.12
C ASP A 137 14.27 11.98 -9.07
N LYS A 138 13.69 11.72 -10.24
CA LYS A 138 13.49 12.73 -11.27
C LYS A 138 12.28 13.64 -11.01
N TYR A 139 11.21 13.14 -10.41
CA TYR A 139 9.92 13.83 -10.39
C TYR A 139 9.46 14.29 -9.00
N VAL A 140 9.93 13.68 -7.91
CA VAL A 140 9.55 14.14 -6.56
C VAL A 140 9.91 15.61 -6.36
N GLY A 141 8.99 16.37 -5.76
CA GLY A 141 9.12 17.82 -5.56
C GLY A 141 8.61 18.68 -6.72
N LYS A 142 8.46 18.12 -7.93
CA LYS A 142 7.89 18.84 -9.09
C LYS A 142 6.38 18.92 -9.01
N THR A 143 5.80 19.89 -9.72
CA THR A 143 4.36 19.99 -9.92
C THR A 143 4.01 19.53 -11.33
N MET A 144 3.05 18.62 -11.45
CA MET A 144 2.53 18.12 -12.71
C MET A 144 1.01 18.24 -12.71
N ASN A 145 0.44 18.94 -13.70
CA ASN A 145 -1.01 19.15 -13.82
C ASN A 145 -1.68 19.62 -12.50
N GLY A 146 -1.03 20.58 -11.82
CA GLY A 146 -1.49 21.14 -10.55
C GLY A 146 -1.37 20.21 -9.33
N THR A 147 -0.64 19.10 -9.43
CA THR A 147 -0.39 18.15 -8.33
C THR A 147 1.11 18.12 -8.01
N LYS A 148 1.48 18.38 -6.75
CA LYS A 148 2.86 18.18 -6.27
C LYS A 148 3.15 16.69 -6.21
N ILE A 149 4.19 16.27 -6.93
CA ILE A 149 4.62 14.87 -6.98
C ILE A 149 5.41 14.54 -5.71
N THR A 150 5.04 13.45 -5.07
CA THR A 150 5.67 12.93 -3.84
C THR A 150 5.90 11.43 -4.00
N GLU A 151 6.86 10.88 -3.24
CA GLU A 151 7.14 9.44 -3.29
C GLU A 151 5.90 8.62 -2.91
N SER A 152 5.20 8.97 -1.82
CA SER A 152 3.96 8.30 -1.40
C SER A 152 2.88 8.34 -2.48
N GLY A 153 2.72 9.47 -3.17
CA GLY A 153 1.76 9.60 -4.26
C GLY A 153 2.10 8.72 -5.47
N ILE A 154 3.39 8.60 -5.80
CA ILE A 154 3.89 7.69 -6.84
C ILE A 154 3.60 6.23 -6.46
N LEU A 155 3.90 5.85 -5.21
CA LEU A 155 3.71 4.49 -4.70
C LEU A 155 2.22 4.10 -4.64
N ALA A 156 1.35 5.00 -4.20
CA ALA A 156 -0.10 4.78 -4.22
C ALA A 156 -0.64 4.67 -5.66
N ALA A 157 -0.18 5.52 -6.57
CA ALA A 157 -0.57 5.39 -7.98
C ALA A 157 -0.07 4.07 -8.59
N ALA A 158 1.07 3.55 -8.12
CA ALA A 158 1.58 2.25 -8.56
C ALA A 158 0.76 1.09 -7.99
N HIS A 159 0.23 1.23 -6.78
CA HIS A 159 -0.75 0.28 -6.22
C HIS A 159 -2.01 0.20 -7.10
N LEU A 160 -2.53 1.35 -7.53
CA LEU A 160 -3.70 1.43 -8.42
C LEU A 160 -3.44 0.86 -9.82
N ALA A 161 -2.41 1.39 -10.49
CA ALA A 161 -2.25 1.25 -11.94
C ALA A 161 -1.08 0.35 -12.34
N GLY A 162 -0.28 -0.11 -11.38
CA GLY A 162 1.00 -0.76 -11.62
C GLY A 162 2.11 0.25 -11.92
N PRO A 163 3.38 -0.10 -11.59
CA PRO A 163 4.50 0.84 -11.73
C PRO A 163 4.81 1.20 -13.18
N SER A 164 4.59 0.30 -14.14
CA SER A 164 4.80 0.60 -15.57
C SER A 164 3.90 1.74 -16.07
N ASN A 165 2.62 1.75 -15.68
CA ASN A 165 1.69 2.81 -16.08
C ASN A 165 2.03 4.14 -15.40
N VAL A 166 2.47 4.10 -14.14
CA VAL A 166 2.96 5.29 -13.43
C VAL A 166 4.20 5.87 -14.09
N LYS A 167 5.15 5.02 -14.49
CA LYS A 167 6.32 5.44 -15.25
C LYS A 167 5.90 6.14 -16.54
N THR A 168 5.05 5.49 -17.35
CA THR A 168 4.53 6.07 -18.61
C THR A 168 3.83 7.40 -18.38
N TYR A 169 3.02 7.50 -17.32
CA TYR A 169 2.35 8.75 -16.94
C TYR A 169 3.36 9.86 -16.65
N LEU A 170 4.37 9.59 -15.80
CA LEU A 170 5.39 10.57 -15.42
C LEU A 170 6.26 11.00 -16.60
N THR A 171 6.69 10.05 -17.44
CA THR A 171 7.55 10.34 -18.60
C THR A 171 6.83 11.13 -19.69
N ASN A 172 5.50 11.04 -19.77
CA ASN A 172 4.67 11.79 -20.71
C ASN A 172 4.04 13.04 -20.07
N ASN A 173 4.62 13.57 -18.98
CA ASN A 173 4.14 14.77 -18.28
C ASN A 173 2.64 14.71 -17.88
N GLY A 174 2.14 13.51 -17.62
CA GLY A 174 0.77 13.28 -17.20
C GLY A 174 -0.28 13.41 -18.32
N ASN A 175 0.15 13.44 -19.60
CA ASN A 175 -0.74 13.56 -20.75
C ASN A 175 -1.51 12.27 -21.07
N ILE A 176 -0.98 11.11 -20.66
CA ILE A 176 -1.64 9.81 -20.85
C ILE A 176 -2.64 9.58 -19.71
N ARG A 177 -3.90 9.33 -20.07
CA ARG A 177 -4.99 9.09 -19.11
C ARG A 177 -5.13 7.60 -18.84
N PHE A 178 -4.55 7.14 -17.74
CA PHE A 178 -5.01 5.89 -17.09
C PHE A 178 -6.28 6.20 -16.28
N GLN A 179 -7.31 5.37 -16.44
CA GLN A 179 -8.47 5.32 -15.55
C GLN A 179 -8.73 3.86 -15.18
N ASP A 180 -8.94 3.60 -13.89
CA ASP A 180 -9.39 2.29 -13.42
C ASP A 180 -10.87 2.06 -13.78
N LYS A 181 -11.40 0.90 -13.41
CA LYS A 181 -12.82 0.53 -13.64
C LYS A 181 -13.82 1.40 -12.85
N PHE A 182 -13.35 2.20 -11.90
CA PHE A 182 -14.14 3.07 -11.03
C PHE A 182 -13.92 4.57 -11.34
N GLY A 183 -13.18 4.90 -12.40
CA GLY A 183 -12.86 6.28 -12.80
C GLY A 183 -11.71 6.92 -12.02
N SER A 184 -11.03 6.20 -11.12
CA SER A 184 -9.84 6.69 -10.43
C SER A 184 -8.67 6.80 -11.41
N SER A 185 -7.97 7.93 -11.37
CA SER A 185 -6.79 8.17 -12.22
C SER A 185 -5.50 8.15 -11.40
N ILE A 186 -4.37 7.95 -12.09
CA ILE A 186 -3.02 8.10 -11.51
C ILE A 186 -2.88 9.47 -10.82
N ARG A 187 -3.35 10.55 -11.47
CA ARG A 187 -3.33 11.89 -10.90
C ARG A 187 -4.12 11.98 -9.60
N HIS A 188 -5.30 11.36 -9.55
CA HIS A 188 -6.14 11.35 -8.35
C HIS A 188 -5.41 10.68 -7.19
N PHE A 189 -4.81 9.50 -7.41
CA PHE A 189 -4.05 8.81 -6.37
C PHE A 189 -2.79 9.58 -5.95
N MET A 190 -2.05 10.15 -6.90
CA MET A 190 -0.89 11.01 -6.59
C MET A 190 -1.26 12.19 -5.69
N LYS A 191 -2.42 12.81 -5.95
CA LYS A 191 -2.93 13.92 -5.14
C LYS A 191 -3.42 13.46 -3.77
N GLN A 192 -4.27 12.43 -3.72
CA GLN A 192 -4.92 11.96 -2.50
C GLN A 192 -3.91 11.39 -1.50
N PHE A 193 -2.96 10.60 -1.99
CA PHE A 193 -1.97 9.91 -1.16
C PHE A 193 -0.63 10.63 -1.13
N GLY A 194 -0.63 11.93 -1.40
CA GLY A 194 0.56 12.76 -1.36
C GLY A 194 1.01 13.10 0.06
N GLY A 195 2.34 13.18 0.24
CA GLY A 195 2.98 13.76 1.41
C GLY A 195 3.08 12.86 2.64
N TYR A 196 2.94 11.54 2.50
CA TYR A 196 3.26 10.61 3.58
C TYR A 196 4.77 10.31 3.59
N ASP A 197 5.31 10.09 4.78
CA ASP A 197 6.69 9.66 4.96
C ASP A 197 6.82 8.15 4.67
N THR A 198 7.51 7.83 3.58
CA THR A 198 7.80 6.47 3.14
C THR A 198 9.28 6.11 3.28
N THR A 199 10.05 6.89 4.03
CA THR A 199 11.50 6.71 4.19
C THR A 199 11.87 5.43 4.93
N ILE A 200 11.01 4.95 5.82
CA ILE A 200 11.22 3.69 6.57
C ILE A 200 11.29 2.45 5.66
N ILE A 201 10.72 2.52 4.45
CA ILE A 201 10.80 1.42 3.48
C ILE A 201 11.87 1.72 2.44
N GLU A 202 12.90 0.87 2.41
CA GLU A 202 13.95 0.92 1.41
C GLU A 202 13.53 0.24 0.10
N ALA A 203 14.11 0.71 -1.01
CA ALA A 203 13.91 0.11 -2.32
C ALA A 203 14.59 -1.27 -2.39
N LYS A 204 13.83 -2.35 -2.62
CA LYS A 204 14.37 -3.71 -2.72
C LYS A 204 13.99 -4.35 -4.05
N LYS A 205 14.98 -4.94 -4.74
CA LYS A 205 14.73 -5.73 -5.96
C LYS A 205 14.24 -7.11 -5.56
N ASN A 206 13.10 -7.54 -6.12
CA ASN A 206 12.52 -8.87 -5.90
C ASN A 206 12.39 -9.27 -4.40
N PRO A 207 11.76 -8.44 -3.56
CA PRO A 207 11.56 -8.79 -2.16
C PRO A 207 10.64 -10.01 -2.03
N LYS A 208 10.91 -10.83 -1.03
CA LYS A 208 10.08 -11.96 -0.59
C LYS A 208 9.76 -11.77 0.88
N VAL A 209 8.55 -12.14 1.27
CA VAL A 209 8.17 -12.24 2.67
C VAL A 209 8.76 -13.54 3.23
N GLU A 210 9.51 -13.42 4.31
CA GLU A 210 9.97 -14.58 5.07
C GLU A 210 8.79 -15.10 5.90
N ILE A 211 8.33 -16.30 5.60
CA ILE A 211 7.36 -17.03 6.42
C ILE A 211 8.20 -17.82 7.42
N GLN A 212 8.15 -17.46 8.69
CA GLN A 212 8.69 -18.31 9.74
C GLN A 212 7.82 -19.57 9.77
N LEU A 213 8.34 -20.66 9.23
CA LEU A 213 7.79 -21.99 9.48
C LEU A 213 8.10 -22.28 10.95
N THR A 214 7.11 -22.13 11.83
CA THR A 214 7.18 -22.83 13.12
C THR A 214 7.23 -24.31 12.79
N GLU A 215 8.40 -24.92 12.95
CA GLU A 215 8.52 -26.38 13.01
C GLU A 215 7.64 -26.86 14.15
N ILE A 216 6.45 -27.33 13.82
CA ILE A 216 5.65 -28.11 14.75
C ILE A 216 6.38 -29.44 14.82
N ASN A 217 7.24 -29.59 15.82
CA ASN A 217 7.71 -30.90 16.25
C ASN A 217 6.48 -31.71 16.63
N LEU A 218 5.97 -32.51 15.69
CA LEU A 218 5.21 -33.70 16.03
C LEU A 218 6.21 -34.66 16.66
N ALA A 219 6.36 -34.54 17.98
CA ALA A 219 6.86 -35.65 18.77
C ALA A 219 5.77 -36.73 18.79
N GLU A 220 6.18 -37.93 18.40
CA GLU A 220 5.44 -39.20 18.36
C GLU A 220 4.76 -39.56 19.69
#